data_AF-A7S765-F1
#
_entry.id   AF-A7S765-F1
#
_cell.length_a   1.000
_cell.length_b   1.000
_cell.length_c   1.000
_cell.angle_alpha   90.00
_cell.angle_beta   90.00
_cell.angle_gamma   90.00
#
_symmetry.space_group_name_H-M   'P 1'
#
loop_
_entity.id
_entity.type
_entity.pdbx_description
1 polymer ?
#
loop_
_entity_poly.entity_id
_entity_poly.type
_entity_poly.pdbx_seq_one_letter_code
_entity_poly.pdbx_strand_id
1 'polypeptide(L)'
;ERKSTAKVDFLKGIETDVQQQWEKMKIFEIDAPDPGSDAAKKGKFFCTFPYPYMNGKLHLGHTFTLAKFASGFQRLKGKNTLYPFAFHCTGMPIKACADKLKREMEQFGNPPRFPAVDENTQD
;
A
#
# COMPACT_ATOMS: atom_id res chain seq x y z
N GLU A 1 9.29 -22.77 24.30
CA GLU A 1 8.39 -21.69 24.77
C GLU A 1 8.31 -20.58 23.73
N ARG A 2 7.12 -20.03 23.44
CA ARG A 2 6.99 -18.83 22.59
C ARG A 2 7.53 -17.63 23.38
N LYS A 3 8.51 -16.91 22.82
CA LYS A 3 8.98 -15.62 23.36
C LYS A 3 7.79 -14.65 23.46
N SER A 4 7.72 -13.91 24.57
CA SER A 4 6.68 -12.90 24.83
C SER A 4 6.55 -11.90 23.67
N THR A 5 5.32 -11.66 23.20
CA THR A 5 5.00 -10.67 22.16
C THR A 5 4.85 -9.25 22.70
N ALA A 6 4.96 -9.05 24.02
CA ALA A 6 4.68 -7.79 24.70
C ALA A 6 5.42 -6.58 24.11
N LYS A 7 6.65 -6.77 23.61
CA LYS A 7 7.42 -5.69 22.97
C LYS A 7 6.80 -5.24 21.64
N VAL A 8 6.30 -6.18 20.84
CA VAL A 8 5.64 -5.88 19.55
C VAL A 8 4.32 -5.18 19.82
N ASP A 9 3.56 -5.65 20.80
CA ASP A 9 2.25 -5.08 21.15
C ASP A 9 2.40 -3.66 21.72
N PHE A 10 3.45 -3.42 22.52
CA PHE A 10 3.81 -2.08 22.98
C PHE A 10 4.11 -1.11 21.83
N LEU A 11 4.93 -1.54 20.84
CA LEU A 11 5.24 -0.71 19.68
C LEU A 11 4.00 -0.42 18.81
N LYS A 12 3.13 -1.41 18.61
CA LYS A 12 1.85 -1.23 17.89
C LYS A 12 0.92 -0.23 18.58
N GLY A 13 0.93 -0.19 19.92
CA GLY A 13 0.19 0.81 20.69
C GLY A 13 0.67 2.22 20.35
N ILE A 14 1.98 2.46 20.44
CA ILE A 14 2.58 3.75 20.07
C ILE A 14 2.29 4.11 18.62
N GLU A 15 2.44 3.15 17.69
CA GLU A 15 2.14 3.37 16.27
C GLU A 15 0.71 3.86 16.04
N THR A 16 -0.26 3.26 16.74
CA THR A 16 -1.68 3.62 16.64
C THR A 16 -1.92 5.04 17.14
N ASP A 17 -1.38 5.37 18.32
CA ASP A 17 -1.56 6.70 18.93
C ASP A 17 -0.96 7.81 18.06
N VAL A 18 0.25 7.58 17.52
CA VAL A 18 0.94 8.55 16.65
C VAL A 18 0.22 8.71 15.31
N GLN A 19 -0.28 7.62 14.71
CA GLN A 19 -1.07 7.69 13.47
C GLN A 19 -2.34 8.52 13.65
N GLN A 20 -3.06 8.36 14.76
CA GLN A 20 -4.25 9.15 15.06
C GLN A 20 -3.92 10.64 15.24
N GLN A 21 -2.79 10.96 15.89
CA GLN A 21 -2.32 12.34 16.02
C GLN A 21 -2.00 12.95 14.66
N TRP A 22 -1.29 12.23 13.78
CA TRP A 22 -0.96 12.69 12.44
C TRP A 22 -2.20 12.97 11.59
N GLU A 23 -3.21 12.09 11.68
CA GLU A 23 -4.49 12.26 10.99
C GLU A 23 -5.24 13.49 11.50
N LYS A 24 -5.37 13.65 12.82
CA LYS A 24 -6.04 14.80 13.43
C LYS A 24 -5.38 16.14 13.07
N MET A 25 -4.06 16.17 13.04
CA MET A 25 -3.28 17.37 12.74
C MET A 25 -3.10 17.61 11.24
N LYS A 26 -3.49 16.65 10.38
CA LYS A 26 -3.38 16.74 8.91
C LYS A 26 -1.98 17.12 8.43
N ILE A 27 -0.92 16.71 9.15
CA ILE A 27 0.46 17.19 8.91
C ILE A 27 1.07 16.76 7.56
N PHE A 28 0.39 15.89 6.81
CA PHE A 28 0.80 15.40 5.49
C PHE A 28 -0.10 15.95 4.37
N GLU A 29 -1.16 16.69 4.68
CA GLU A 29 -1.94 17.46 3.70
C GLU A 29 -1.14 18.71 3.34
N ILE A 30 -0.81 18.86 2.06
CA ILE A 30 0.05 19.94 1.56
C ILE A 30 -0.63 20.60 0.38
N ASP A 31 -0.92 21.88 0.53
CA ASP A 31 -1.35 22.75 -0.57
C ASP A 31 -0.15 23.36 -1.29
N ALA A 32 -0.36 23.70 -2.56
CA ALA A 32 0.62 24.48 -3.29
C ALA A 32 0.74 25.87 -2.64
N PRO A 33 1.96 26.36 -2.35
CA PRO A 33 2.12 27.68 -1.76
C PRO A 33 1.73 28.77 -2.74
N ASP A 34 1.22 29.89 -2.21
CA ASP A 34 0.93 31.06 -3.04
C ASP A 34 2.19 31.56 -3.76
N PRO A 35 2.08 31.97 -5.04
CA PRO A 35 3.19 32.54 -5.78
C PRO A 35 3.82 33.72 -5.02
N GLY A 36 5.15 33.68 -4.84
CA GLY A 36 5.91 34.76 -4.18
C GLY A 36 5.99 34.67 -2.65
N SER A 37 5.23 33.77 -2.01
CA SER A 37 5.34 33.51 -0.56
C SER A 37 6.72 32.97 -0.17
N ASP A 38 7.12 33.14 1.09
CA ASP A 38 8.35 32.52 1.60
C ASP A 38 8.31 31.00 1.52
N ALA A 39 7.12 30.39 1.59
CA ALA A 39 6.92 28.96 1.40
C ALA A 39 7.25 28.53 -0.04
N ALA A 40 6.96 29.35 -1.06
CA ALA A 40 7.33 29.07 -2.44
C ALA A 40 8.87 29.07 -2.66
N LYS A 41 9.63 29.78 -1.81
CA LYS A 41 11.10 29.83 -1.86
C LYS A 41 11.77 28.58 -1.28
N LYS A 42 11.06 27.80 -0.45
CA LYS A 42 11.61 26.62 0.27
C LYS A 42 11.89 25.40 -0.62
N GLY A 43 11.61 25.49 -1.92
CA GLY A 43 11.82 24.40 -2.88
C GLY A 43 10.83 23.26 -2.72
N LYS A 44 10.58 22.52 -3.81
CA LYS A 44 9.61 21.42 -3.85
C LYS A 44 10.29 20.06 -4.01
N PHE A 45 9.63 19.03 -3.50
CA PHE A 45 9.96 17.64 -3.77
C PHE A 45 8.66 16.88 -4.05
N PHE A 46 8.59 16.25 -5.21
CA PHE A 46 7.44 15.45 -5.61
C PHE A 46 7.91 14.04 -5.91
N CYS A 47 7.39 13.08 -5.16
CA CYS A 47 7.73 11.67 -5.30
C CYS A 47 6.45 10.88 -5.53
N THR A 48 6.51 9.85 -6.38
CA THR A 48 5.35 9.00 -6.69
C THR A 48 5.74 7.54 -6.57
N PHE A 49 4.80 6.72 -6.12
CA PHE A 49 4.88 5.26 -6.22
C PHE A 49 3.93 4.79 -7.33
N PRO A 50 4.36 3.93 -8.27
CA PRO A 50 3.46 3.33 -9.25
C PRO A 50 2.29 2.66 -8.54
N TYR A 51 1.09 3.22 -8.69
CA TYR A 51 -0.05 2.79 -7.91
C TYR A 51 -0.42 1.33 -8.26
N PRO A 52 -0.63 0.46 -7.25
CA PRO A 52 -0.69 -0.98 -7.45
C PRO A 52 -2.07 -1.46 -7.94
N TYR A 53 -2.09 -2.60 -8.64
CA TYR A 53 -3.35 -3.25 -9.04
C TYR A 53 -4.17 -3.71 -7.84
N MET A 54 -5.49 -3.51 -7.92
CA MET A 54 -6.44 -3.84 -6.85
C MET A 54 -7.07 -5.22 -6.99
N ASN A 55 -6.34 -6.20 -7.53
CA ASN A 55 -6.78 -7.59 -7.62
C ASN A 55 -6.45 -8.42 -6.36
N GLY A 56 -5.98 -7.78 -5.28
CA GLY A 56 -5.63 -8.42 -4.02
C GLY A 56 -5.20 -7.41 -2.95
N LYS A 57 -4.69 -7.92 -1.81
CA LYS A 57 -4.07 -7.10 -0.76
C LYS A 57 -2.64 -6.73 -1.12
N LEU A 58 -2.16 -5.58 -0.64
CA LEU A 58 -0.76 -5.19 -0.80
C LEU A 58 0.16 -6.16 -0.05
N HIS A 59 1.01 -6.87 -0.79
CA HIS A 59 2.07 -7.72 -0.23
C HIS A 59 3.36 -6.95 0.12
N LEU A 60 4.27 -7.59 0.85
CA LEU A 60 5.53 -7.01 1.35
C LEU A 60 6.36 -6.32 0.26
N GLY A 61 6.43 -6.91 -0.95
CA GLY A 61 7.09 -6.28 -2.10
C GLY A 61 6.60 -4.85 -2.42
N HIS A 62 5.31 -4.54 -2.27
CA HIS A 62 4.81 -3.17 -2.46
C HIS A 62 5.33 -2.20 -1.41
N THR A 63 5.63 -2.68 -0.20
CA THR A 63 6.16 -1.86 0.89
C THR A 63 7.67 -1.62 0.77
N PHE A 64 8.36 -2.39 -0.07
CA PHE A 64 9.79 -2.24 -0.33
C PHE A 64 10.05 -1.07 -1.30
N THR A 65 9.79 0.15 -0.83
CA THR A 65 9.95 1.38 -1.62
C THR A 65 10.82 2.40 -0.88
N LEU A 66 11.70 3.07 -1.63
CA LEU A 66 12.50 4.18 -1.13
C LEU A 66 11.71 5.50 -1.06
N ALA A 67 10.54 5.57 -1.73
CA ALA A 67 9.77 6.80 -1.89
C ALA A 67 9.34 7.44 -0.55
N LYS A 68 8.92 6.62 0.42
CA LYS A 68 8.52 7.08 1.76
C LYS A 68 9.70 7.69 2.52
N PHE A 69 10.88 7.06 2.46
CA PHE A 69 12.09 7.54 3.13
C PHE A 69 12.63 8.82 2.48
N ALA A 70 12.65 8.87 1.15
CA ALA A 70 13.05 10.07 0.41
C ALA A 70 12.16 11.28 0.76
N SER A 71 10.85 11.05 0.86
CA SER A 71 9.89 12.10 1.23
C SER A 71 10.11 12.61 2.65
N GLY A 72 10.32 11.72 3.62
CA GLY A 72 10.67 12.11 5.00
C GLY A 72 11.97 12.91 5.08
N PHE A 73 13.01 12.47 4.37
CA PHE A 73 14.30 13.16 4.33
C PHE A 73 14.20 14.56 3.72
N GLN A 74 13.48 14.73 2.61
CA GLN A 74 13.33 16.04 1.97
C GLN A 74 12.50 17.02 2.81
N ARG A 75 11.51 16.52 3.57
CA ARG A 75 10.81 17.33 4.59
C ARG A 75 11.74 17.83 5.67
N LEU A 76 12.65 16.99 6.18
CA LEU A 76 13.66 17.40 7.16
C LEU A 76 14.63 18.46 6.60
N LYS A 77 14.88 18.45 5.29
CA LYS A 77 15.63 19.50 4.59
C LYS A 77 14.84 20.79 4.35
N GLY A 78 13.59 20.88 4.85
CA GLY A 78 12.74 22.05 4.74
C GLY A 78 11.98 22.20 3.43
N LYS A 79 12.00 21.20 2.54
CA LYS A 79 11.27 21.26 1.26
C LYS A 79 9.79 20.93 1.42
N ASN A 80 8.97 21.61 0.63
CA ASN A 80 7.56 21.26 0.47
C ASN A 80 7.47 19.93 -0.30
N THR A 81 7.02 18.89 0.41
CA THR A 81 7.11 17.51 -0.08
C THR A 81 5.72 16.93 -0.28
N LEU A 82 5.44 16.48 -1.50
CA LEU A 82 4.21 15.78 -1.85
C LEU A 82 4.54 14.32 -2.22
N TYR A 83 3.88 13.38 -1.54
CA TYR A 83 3.97 11.94 -1.80
C TYR A 83 2.55 11.35 -1.80
N PRO A 84 1.85 11.42 -2.94
CA PRO A 84 0.50 10.90 -3.05
C PRO A 84 0.54 9.39 -3.32
N PHE A 85 -0.58 8.74 -3.02
CA PHE A 85 -0.80 7.33 -3.33
C PHE A 85 -2.16 7.16 -3.99
N ALA A 86 -2.26 6.21 -4.92
CA ALA A 86 -3.50 5.92 -5.66
C ALA A 86 -3.67 4.39 -5.81
N PHE A 87 -4.74 3.98 -6.49
CA PHE A 87 -5.11 2.57 -6.67
C PHE A 87 -5.40 2.26 -8.14
N HIS A 88 -4.82 1.18 -8.68
CA HIS A 88 -4.93 0.83 -10.10
C HIS A 88 -6.10 -0.14 -10.30
N CYS A 89 -7.24 0.38 -10.73
CA CYS A 89 -8.44 -0.42 -11.00
C CYS A 89 -8.72 -0.67 -12.48
N THR A 90 -7.98 -0.03 -13.38
CA THR A 90 -8.05 -0.30 -14.82
C THR A 90 -7.26 -1.56 -15.21
N GLY A 91 -7.60 -2.16 -16.35
CA GLY A 91 -6.86 -3.28 -16.92
C GLY A 91 -7.44 -4.66 -16.62
N MET A 92 -6.76 -5.69 -17.15
CA MET A 92 -7.20 -7.08 -17.13
C MET A 92 -7.02 -7.85 -15.80
N PRO A 93 -6.07 -7.54 -14.89
CA PRO A 93 -5.82 -8.41 -13.73
C PRO A 93 -7.05 -8.68 -12.85
N ILE A 94 -7.85 -7.65 -12.59
CA ILE A 94 -9.06 -7.76 -11.76
C ILE A 94 -10.09 -8.66 -12.46
N LYS A 95 -10.31 -8.42 -13.75
CA LYS A 95 -11.26 -9.17 -14.56
C LYS A 95 -10.86 -10.64 -14.72
N ALA A 96 -9.58 -10.91 -14.99
CA ALA A 96 -9.05 -12.26 -15.11
C ALA A 96 -9.22 -13.06 -13.81
N CYS A 97 -8.96 -12.46 -12.65
CA CYS A 97 -9.22 -13.10 -11.35
C CYS A 97 -10.71 -13.39 -11.14
N ALA A 98 -11.58 -12.44 -11.44
CA ALA A 98 -13.03 -12.60 -11.30
C ALA A 98 -13.60 -13.67 -12.23
N ASP A 99 -13.17 -13.69 -13.50
CA ASP A 99 -13.63 -14.67 -14.49
C ASP A 99 -13.12 -16.08 -14.16
N LYS A 100 -11.88 -16.21 -13.65
CA LYS A 100 -11.36 -17.50 -13.14
C LYS A 100 -12.24 -18.01 -11.99
N LEU A 101 -12.55 -17.17 -11.02
CA LEU A 101 -13.39 -17.54 -9.87
C LEU A 101 -14.80 -17.95 -10.31
N LYS A 102 -15.41 -17.17 -11.22
CA LYS A 102 -16.72 -17.52 -11.81
C LYS A 102 -16.68 -18.89 -12.46
N ARG A 103 -15.67 -19.17 -13.29
CA ARG A 103 -15.50 -20.46 -13.97
C ARG A 103 -15.34 -21.61 -12.97
N GLU A 104 -14.55 -21.43 -11.92
CA GLU A 104 -14.37 -22.47 -10.89
C GLU A 104 -15.66 -22.77 -10.14
N MET A 105 -16.47 -21.75 -9.83
CA MET A 105 -17.79 -21.96 -9.22
C MET A 105 -18.76 -22.68 -10.16
N GLU A 106 -18.76 -22.35 -11.46
CA GLU A 106 -19.60 -23.01 -12.47
C GLU A 106 -19.19 -24.47 -12.70
N GLN A 107 -17.88 -24.77 -12.69
CA GLN A 107 -17.36 -26.11 -12.97
C GLN A 107 -17.38 -27.04 -11.75
N PHE A 108 -17.08 -26.51 -10.56
CA PHE A 108 -16.84 -27.33 -9.36
C PHE A 108 -17.88 -27.12 -8.26
N GLY A 109 -18.83 -26.18 -8.43
CA GLY A 109 -19.87 -25.87 -7.46
C GLY A 109 -19.43 -24.89 -6.36
N ASN A 110 -20.28 -24.72 -5.33
CA ASN A 110 -20.04 -23.86 -4.18
C ASN A 110 -20.50 -24.55 -2.87
N PRO A 111 -19.59 -25.08 -2.03
CA PRO A 111 -18.13 -24.98 -2.13
C PRO A 111 -17.56 -25.83 -3.28
N PRO A 112 -16.49 -25.37 -3.95
CA PRO A 112 -15.93 -26.06 -5.11
C PRO A 112 -15.33 -27.42 -4.73
N ARG A 113 -15.62 -28.45 -5.53
CA ARG A 113 -15.03 -29.80 -5.44
C ARG A 113 -14.09 -30.04 -6.61
N PHE A 114 -12.78 -29.87 -6.38
CA PHE A 114 -11.76 -30.07 -7.39
C PHE A 114 -11.44 -31.57 -7.59
N PRO A 115 -11.06 -32.00 -8.81
CA PRO A 115 -10.63 -33.36 -9.06
C PRO A 115 -9.35 -33.70 -8.27
N ALA A 116 -9.22 -34.97 -7.86
CA ALA A 116 -7.98 -35.46 -7.26
C ALA A 116 -6.86 -35.41 -8.30
N VAL A 117 -5.68 -34.92 -7.90
CA VAL A 117 -4.50 -34.92 -8.77
C VAL A 117 -3.91 -36.32 -8.71
N ASP A 118 -3.94 -37.06 -9.82
CA ASP A 118 -3.18 -38.31 -9.94
C ASP A 118 -1.69 -37.96 -10.11
N GLU A 119 -0.91 -38.14 -9.04
CA GLU A 119 0.54 -37.89 -8.99
C GLU A 119 1.35 -38.76 -9.99
N ASN A 120 0.72 -39.76 -10.62
CA ASN A 120 1.34 -40.64 -11.63
C ASN A 120 1.31 -40.08 -13.06
N THR A 121 0.71 -38.91 -13.29
CA THR A 121 0.74 -38.22 -14.59
C THR A 121 1.83 -37.14 -14.54
N GLN A 122 3.10 -37.55 -14.63
CA GLN A 122 4.21 -36.65 -14.92
C GLN A 122 4.32 -36.50 -16.44
N ASP A 123 3.94 -35.33 -16.95
CA ASP A 123 4.42 -34.80 -18.24
C ASP A 123 5.74 -34.03 -18.02
#